data_AF-A0A5K1GPZ1-F1
#
_entry.id   AF-A0A5K1GPZ1-F1
#
_cell.length_a   1.000
_cell.length_b   1.000
_cell.length_c   1.000
_cell.angle_alpha   90.00
_cell.angle_beta   90.00
_cell.angle_gamma   90.00
#
_symmetry.space_group_name_H-M   'P 1'
#
loop_
_entity.id
_entity.type
_entity.pdbx_description
1 polymer ?
#
loop_
_entity_poly.entity_id
_entity_poly.type
_entity_poly.pdbx_seq_one_letter_code
_entity_poly.pdbx_strand_id
1 'polypeptide(L)' 'NFLALCASGYYDGTIFHRNIKGFMIQGGDPTGTGKGGTSIWGKKFNDEIRESLK' A
#
# COMPACT_ATOMS: atom_id res chain seq x y z
N ASN A 1 -8.02 3.75 5.94
CA ASN A 1 -6.65 4.01 5.43
C ASN A 1 -6.65 4.29 3.93
N PHE A 2 -6.96 3.30 3.10
CA PHE A 2 -6.80 3.38 1.63
C PHE A 2 -7.50 4.60 0.99
N LEU A 3 -8.82 4.74 1.15
CA LEU A 3 -9.58 5.85 0.54
C LEU A 3 -9.05 7.23 0.90
N ALA A 4 -8.56 7.40 2.13
CA ALA A 4 -8.08 8.68 2.61
C ALA A 4 -6.69 9.03 2.02
N LEU A 5 -5.81 8.03 1.85
CA LEU A 5 -4.53 8.20 1.15
C LEU A 5 -4.75 8.46 -0.36
N CYS A 6 -5.76 7.84 -0.97
CA CYS A 6 -6.16 8.18 -2.34
C CYS A 6 -6.65 9.63 -2.45
N ALA A 7 -7.52 10.06 -1.53
CA ALA A 7 -8.07 11.42 -1.55
C ALA A 7 -7.01 12.50 -1.30
N SER A 8 -5.94 12.18 -0.56
CA SER A 8 -4.82 13.10 -0.32
C SER A 8 -3.77 13.10 -1.43
N GLY A 9 -3.97 12.37 -2.53
CA GLY A 9 -2.98 12.24 -3.61
C GLY A 9 -1.70 11.50 -3.21
N TYR A 10 -1.71 10.75 -2.09
CA TYR A 10 -0.51 10.11 -1.54
C TYR A 10 0.08 9.06 -2.48
N TYR A 11 -0.75 8.45 -3.32
CA TYR A 11 -0.34 7.44 -4.29
C TYR A 11 0.03 8.02 -5.66
N ASP A 12 -0.10 9.33 -5.86
CA ASP A 12 0.17 9.96 -7.14
C ASP A 12 1.67 9.89 -7.47
N GLY A 13 2.01 9.41 -8.67
CA GLY A 13 3.39 9.19 -9.08
C GLY A 13 4.10 8.03 -8.39
N THR A 14 3.42 7.26 -7.52
CA THR A 14 4.03 6.08 -6.89
C THR A 14 4.20 4.95 -7.90
N ILE A 15 5.40 4.38 -7.96
CA ILE A 15 5.73 3.31 -8.90
C ILE A 15 5.36 1.93 -8.33
N PHE A 16 5.16 0.97 -9.23
CA PHE A 16 5.19 -0.44 -8.89
C PHE A 16 6.64 -0.89 -8.75
N HIS A 17 7.16 -0.91 -7.53
CA HIS A 17 8.56 -1.23 -7.25
C HIS A 17 8.84 -2.74 -7.24
N ARG A 18 7.81 -3.60 -7.24
CA ARG A 18 7.98 -5.06 -7.30
C ARG A 18 6.98 -5.70 -8.24
N ASN A 19 7.48 -6.52 -9.17
CA ASN A 19 6.67 -7.35 -10.06
C ASN A 19 7.18 -8.79 -10.02
N ILE A 20 6.33 -9.71 -9.55
CA ILE A 20 6.57 -11.15 -9.57
C ILE A 20 5.54 -11.77 -10.52
N LYS A 21 6.00 -12.17 -11.70
CA LYS A 21 5.15 -12.69 -12.78
C LYS A 21 4.32 -13.89 -12.30
N GLY A 22 3.00 -13.80 -12.46
CA GLY A 22 2.06 -14.86 -12.09
C GLY A 22 1.74 -14.96 -10.60
N PHE A 23 2.22 -14.01 -9.78
CA PHE A 23 2.00 -14.01 -8.34
C PHE A 23 1.44 -12.69 -7.82
N MET A 24 2.22 -11.60 -7.91
CA MET A 24 1.84 -10.32 -7.30
C MET A 24 2.62 -9.15 -7.90
N ILE A 25 1.96 -8.00 -7.96
CA ILE A 25 2.59 -6.70 -8.16
C ILE A 25 2.44 -5.86 -6.87
N GLN A 26 3.49 -5.17 -6.46
CA GLN A 26 3.52 -4.36 -5.24
C GLN A 26 3.83 -2.90 -5.58
N GLY A 27 3.05 -1.98 -5.01
CA GLY A 27 3.18 -0.54 -5.16
C GLY A 27 2.78 0.20 -3.87
N GLY A 28 2.49 1.49 -3.98
CA GLY A 28 2.02 2.30 -2.84
C GLY A 28 3.12 2.79 -1.88
N ASP A 29 4.39 2.61 -2.24
CA ASP A 29 5.53 3.23 -1.56
C ASP A 29 5.98 4.48 -2.34
N PRO A 30 5.79 5.70 -1.80
CA PRO A 30 6.25 6.93 -2.43
C PRO A 30 7.75 7.00 -2.66
N THR A 31 8.55 6.27 -1.88
CA THR A 31 10.01 6.23 -2.05
C THR A 31 10.45 5.25 -3.14
N GLY A 32 9.57 4.34 -3.58
CA GLY A 32 9.89 3.30 -4.56
C GLY A 32 10.88 2.24 -4.07
N THR A 33 11.26 2.23 -2.79
CA THR A 33 12.26 1.29 -2.23
C THR A 33 11.65 -0.02 -1.75
N GLY A 34 10.34 -0.05 -1.55
CA GLY A 34 9.58 -1.16 -0.97
C GLY A 34 9.64 -1.23 0.56
N LYS A 35 10.29 -0.26 1.22
CA LYS A 35 10.39 -0.15 2.68
C LYS A 35 9.71 1.10 3.23
N GLY A 36 9.34 2.04 2.37
CA GLY A 36 8.60 3.23 2.75
C GLY A 36 7.10 2.97 2.81
N GLY A 37 6.34 4.06 2.96
CA GLY A 37 4.90 4.00 3.16
C GLY A 37 4.52 4.16 4.63
N THR A 38 3.63 5.10 4.89
CA THR A 38 3.05 5.33 6.22
C THR A 38 1.53 5.31 6.11
N SER A 39 0.85 4.88 7.17
CA SER A 39 -0.61 4.98 7.22
C SER A 39 -1.05 6.43 7.40
N ILE A 40 -2.32 6.73 7.15
CA ILE A 40 -2.84 8.09 7.43
C ILE A 40 -2.70 8.50 8.91
N TRP A 41 -2.54 7.53 9.81
CA TRP A 41 -2.38 7.77 11.24
C TRP A 41 -0.91 7.86 11.68
N GLY A 42 0.06 7.81 10.75
CA GLY A 42 1.49 7.89 11.08
C GLY A 42 2.08 6.65 11.76
N LYS A 43 1.27 5.60 11.98
CA LYS A 43 1.66 4.36 12.67
C LYS A 43 1.04 3.12 12.03
N LYS A 44 1.60 1.95 12.28
CA LYS A 44 0.96 0.68 11.88
C LYS A 44 -0.37 0.51 12.62
N PHE A 45 -1.36 -0.03 11.92
CA PHE A 45 -2.66 -0.38 12.48
C PHE A 45 -2.85 -1.90 12.44
N ASN A 46 -3.85 -2.41 13.15
CA ASN A 46 -4.05 -3.84 13.36
C ASN A 46 -4.53 -4.56 12.09
N ASP A 47 -4.24 -5.86 12.00
CA ASP A 47 -4.68 -6.71 10.91
C ASP A 47 -6.18 -7.02 11.02
N GLU A 48 -6.89 -6.92 9.89
CA GLU A 48 -8.33 -7.18 9.79
C GLU A 48 -8.59 -8.44 8.96
N ILE A 49 -8.38 -9.63 9.56
CA ILE A 49 -8.53 -10.93 8.88
C ILE A 49 -9.96 -11.46 9.07
N ARG A 50 -10.62 -11.85 7.97
CA ARG A 50 -11.95 -12.46 7.98
C ARG A 50 -11.98 -13.69 7.07
N GLU A 51 -12.54 -14.80 7.54
CA GLU A 51 -12.60 -16.06 6.78
C GLU A 51 -13.38 -15.96 5.47
N SER A 52 -14.35 -15.05 5.38
CA SER A 52 -15.16 -14.84 4.19
C SER A 52 -14.40 -14.17 3.03
N LEU A 53 -13.23 -13.58 3.31
CA LEU A 53 -12.39 -12.92 2.32
C LEU A 53 -11.28 -13.89 1.91
N LYS A 54 -11.47 -14.54 0.76
CA LYS A 54 -10.51 -15.44 0.09
C LYS A 54 -9.82 -14.74 -1.08
#